data_AF-A0A9P7USD3-F1
#
_entry.id   AF-A0A9P7USD3-F1
#
_cell.length_a   1.000
_cell.length_b   1.000
_cell.length_c   1.000
_cell.angle_alpha   90.00
_cell.angle_beta   90.00
_cell.angle_gamma   90.00
#
_symmetry.space_group_name_H-M   'P 1'
#
loop_
_entity.id
_entity.type
_entity.pdbx_description
1 polymer ?
#
loop_
_entity_poly.entity_id
_entity_poly.type
_entity_poly.pdbx_seq_one_letter_code
_entity_poly.pdbx_strand_id
1 'polypeptide(L)'
;MSDPKFKANDPLNPYDPGIARILFFLFTFLTTHHRSDPISLSVPVASFSLGTEGVGARLNAGTAPTQVLSQINKNPKMMEGFLKMMKEDIADAKRRGETMEERMMREKREWAEADAESAKIKENGNDAFRKGDFEDAFVAYSACIEISEHEPLYPLNRSAAALSDFYLTFL
;
A
#
# COMPACT_ATOMS: atom_id res chain seq x y z
N MET A 1 4.34 -65.04 -28.94
CA MET A 1 3.79 -64.01 -28.04
C MET A 1 3.42 -62.83 -28.92
N SER A 2 2.14 -62.52 -28.98
CA SER A 2 1.53 -61.53 -29.85
C SER A 2 1.74 -60.11 -29.32
N ASP A 3 2.37 -59.26 -30.12
CA ASP A 3 2.54 -57.84 -29.83
C ASP A 3 1.17 -57.14 -29.71
N PRO A 4 0.93 -56.30 -28.68
CA PRO A 4 -0.29 -55.53 -28.59
C PRO A 4 -0.25 -54.40 -29.62
N LYS A 5 -1.14 -54.49 -30.62
CA LYS A 5 -1.39 -53.44 -31.62
C LYS A 5 -1.82 -52.15 -30.92
N PHE A 6 -0.91 -51.20 -30.77
CA PHE A 6 -1.22 -49.84 -30.35
C PHE A 6 -1.98 -49.15 -31.48
N LYS A 7 -3.26 -48.82 -31.27
CA LYS A 7 -4.10 -48.15 -32.28
C LYS A 7 -3.72 -46.68 -32.34
N ALA A 8 -3.39 -46.19 -33.53
CA ALA A 8 -2.86 -44.84 -33.77
C ALA A 8 -3.81 -43.66 -33.46
N ASN A 9 -5.00 -43.89 -32.90
CA ASN A 9 -6.03 -42.87 -32.66
C ASN A 9 -6.56 -42.87 -31.21
N ASP A 10 -5.74 -43.28 -30.24
CA ASP A 10 -6.11 -43.19 -28.82
C ASP A 10 -5.77 -41.78 -28.29
N PRO A 11 -6.75 -40.94 -27.90
CA PRO A 11 -6.53 -39.55 -27.47
C PRO A 11 -5.74 -39.42 -26.14
N LEU A 12 -5.46 -40.54 -25.48
CA LEU A 12 -4.65 -40.62 -24.25
C LEU A 12 -3.26 -41.21 -24.50
N ASN A 13 -2.82 -41.38 -25.75
CA ASN A 13 -1.47 -41.86 -26.05
C ASN A 13 -0.40 -40.83 -25.63
N PRO A 14 0.42 -41.10 -24.60
CA PRO A 14 1.46 -40.17 -24.15
C PRO A 14 2.62 -40.02 -25.15
N TYR A 15 2.67 -40.86 -26.19
CA TYR A 15 3.66 -40.83 -27.28
C TYR A 15 3.10 -40.23 -28.59
N ASP A 16 1.92 -39.61 -28.57
CA ASP A 16 1.45 -38.84 -29.72
C ASP A 16 2.37 -37.60 -29.92
N PRO A 17 3.05 -37.47 -31.07
CA PRO A 17 3.87 -36.30 -31.37
C PRO A 17 3.09 -34.98 -31.32
N GLY A 18 1.75 -35.01 -31.44
CA GLY A 18 0.89 -33.84 -31.23
C GLY A 18 0.84 -33.38 -29.76
N ILE A 19 0.66 -34.30 -28.82
CA ILE A 19 0.64 -34.02 -27.37
C ILE A 19 2.03 -33.62 -26.89
N ALA A 20 3.09 -34.27 -27.38
CA ALA A 20 4.47 -33.88 -27.06
C ALA A 20 4.79 -32.45 -27.54
N ARG A 21 4.23 -32.00 -28.67
CA ARG A 21 4.36 -30.62 -29.14
C ARG A 21 3.59 -29.64 -28.28
N ILE A 22 2.37 -29.98 -27.85
CA ILE A 22 1.56 -29.13 -26.96
C ILE A 22 2.24 -28.99 -25.59
N LEU A 23 2.75 -30.09 -25.03
CA LEU A 23 3.49 -30.07 -23.77
C LEU A 23 4.84 -29.36 -23.90
N PHE A 24 5.54 -29.48 -25.03
CA PHE A 24 6.76 -28.71 -25.29
C PHE A 24 6.47 -27.21 -25.42
N PHE A 25 5.37 -26.82 -26.08
CA PHE A 25 4.92 -25.42 -26.17
C PHE A 25 4.48 -24.87 -24.81
N LEU A 26 3.72 -25.62 -24.01
CA LEU A 26 3.34 -25.23 -22.65
C LEU A 26 4.56 -25.13 -21.73
N PHE A 27 5.52 -26.05 -21.84
CA PHE A 27 6.73 -26.03 -21.04
C PHE A 27 7.66 -24.89 -21.46
N THR A 28 7.84 -24.64 -22.77
CA THR A 28 8.63 -23.49 -23.24
C THR A 28 7.97 -22.16 -22.89
N PHE A 29 6.64 -22.03 -23.00
CA PHE A 29 5.88 -20.82 -22.62
C PHE A 29 5.93 -20.56 -21.10
N LEU A 30 5.88 -21.60 -20.27
CA LEU A 30 6.03 -21.46 -18.81
C LEU A 30 7.48 -21.18 -18.38
N THR A 31 8.48 -21.61 -19.15
CA THR A 31 9.90 -21.32 -18.83
C THR A 31 10.44 -20.03 -19.44
N THR A 32 9.76 -19.43 -20.43
CA THR A 32 10.24 -18.18 -21.09
C THR A 32 9.71 -16.90 -20.47
N HIS A 33 8.85 -16.95 -19.46
CA HIS A 33 8.46 -15.75 -18.71
C HIS A 33 9.51 -15.24 -17.69
N HIS A 34 10.70 -15.85 -17.63
CA HIS A 34 11.80 -15.38 -16.80
C HIS A 34 12.98 -14.85 -17.64
N ARG A 35 12.77 -13.70 -18.30
CA ARG A 35 13.78 -12.67 -18.65
C ARG A 35 13.22 -11.78 -19.75
N SER A 36 12.36 -10.85 -19.38
CA SER A 36 12.41 -9.52 -20.00
C SER A 36 13.42 -8.74 -19.17
N ASP A 37 14.55 -8.36 -19.79
CA ASP A 37 15.47 -7.41 -19.18
C ASP A 37 14.65 -6.18 -18.74
N PRO A 38 14.73 -5.73 -17.47
CA PRO A 38 13.92 -4.62 -17.02
C PRO A 38 14.35 -3.40 -17.82
N ILE A 39 13.47 -2.92 -18.71
CA ILE A 39 13.54 -1.55 -19.18
C ILE A 39 13.50 -0.70 -17.91
N SER A 40 14.61 -0.06 -17.57
CA SER A 40 14.76 0.74 -16.36
C SER A 40 13.93 2.03 -16.48
N LEU A 41 12.61 1.88 -16.52
CA LEU A 41 11.71 2.99 -16.25
C LEU A 41 11.78 3.18 -14.74
N SER A 42 12.71 4.02 -14.29
CA SER A 42 12.85 4.38 -12.87
C SER A 42 11.63 5.19 -12.46
N VAL A 43 10.51 4.52 -12.17
CA VAL A 43 9.38 5.16 -11.50
C VAL A 43 9.88 5.49 -10.09
N PRO A 44 9.98 6.77 -9.72
CA PRO A 44 10.56 7.13 -8.43
C PRO A 44 9.63 6.66 -7.31
N VAL A 45 10.20 5.95 -6.32
CA VAL A 45 9.52 5.72 -5.03
C VAL A 45 9.25 7.09 -4.41
N ALA A 46 8.05 7.31 -3.90
CA ALA A 46 7.69 8.60 -3.36
C ALA A 46 8.50 8.91 -2.09
N SER A 47 9.12 10.09 -2.07
CA SER A 47 9.77 10.68 -0.90
C SER A 47 9.22 12.08 -0.74
N PHE A 48 8.36 12.29 0.25
CA PHE A 48 7.71 13.58 0.50
C PHE A 48 8.57 14.42 1.46
N SER A 49 9.10 15.54 0.97
CA SER A 49 9.80 16.53 1.81
C SER A 49 8.92 17.78 1.99
N LEU A 50 8.61 18.14 3.24
CA LEU A 50 7.85 19.35 3.55
C LEU A 50 8.75 20.58 3.38
N GLY A 51 8.57 21.33 2.29
CA GLY A 51 9.17 22.65 2.14
C GLY A 51 8.62 23.63 3.19
N THR A 52 9.50 24.36 3.87
CA THR A 52 9.17 25.31 4.94
C THR A 52 8.37 26.54 4.45
N GLU A 53 8.42 26.82 3.14
CA GLU A 53 7.83 28.03 2.53
C GLU A 53 6.29 28.00 2.48
N GLY A 54 5.65 26.82 2.50
CA GLY A 54 4.19 26.70 2.40
C GLY A 54 3.43 26.95 3.72
N VAL A 55 4.10 26.78 4.87
CA VAL A 55 3.43 26.86 6.19
C VAL A 55 3.04 28.29 6.51
N GLY A 56 3.91 29.26 6.24
CA GLY A 56 3.64 30.70 6.49
C GLY A 56 2.46 31.24 5.66
N ALA A 57 2.34 30.82 4.40
CA ALA A 57 1.22 31.20 3.53
C ALA A 57 -0.12 30.62 4.00
N ARG A 58 -0.14 29.37 4.52
CA ARG A 58 -1.34 28.72 5.08
C ARG A 58 -1.80 29.38 6.38
N LEU A 59 -0.85 29.77 7.23
CA LEU A 59 -1.15 30.52 8.45
C LEU A 59 -1.81 31.87 8.12
N ASN A 60 -1.31 32.60 7.13
CA ASN A 60 -1.90 33.86 6.67
C ASN A 60 -3.24 33.66 5.93
N ALA A 61 -3.44 32.53 5.26
CA ALA A 61 -4.71 32.17 4.59
C ALA A 61 -5.83 31.72 5.55
N GLY A 62 -5.59 31.73 6.86
CA GLY A 62 -6.63 31.45 7.87
C GLY A 62 -6.91 29.97 8.11
N THR A 63 -6.04 29.06 7.67
CA THR A 63 -6.09 27.64 8.03
C THR A 63 -5.47 27.36 9.41
N ALA A 64 -5.05 28.41 10.12
CA ALA A 64 -4.52 28.31 11.47
C ALA A 64 -5.59 27.80 12.46
N PRO A 65 -5.23 26.92 13.42
CA PRO A 65 -6.14 26.42 14.45
C PRO A 65 -6.87 27.54 15.22
N THR A 66 -6.22 28.69 15.38
CA THR A 66 -6.75 29.90 16.02
C THR A 66 -7.90 30.55 15.24
N GLN A 67 -7.85 30.55 13.91
CA GLN A 67 -8.93 31.08 13.07
C GLN A 67 -10.18 30.20 13.15
N VAL A 68 -9.99 28.87 13.22
CA VAL A 68 -11.07 27.89 13.36
C VAL A 68 -11.83 28.12 14.67
N LEU A 69 -11.14 28.36 15.80
CA LEU A 69 -11.80 28.73 17.07
C LEU A 69 -12.62 30.03 16.95
N SER A 70 -12.10 31.04 16.24
CA SER A 70 -12.82 32.30 16.01
C SER A 70 -14.10 32.10 15.18
N GLN A 71 -14.10 31.19 14.21
CA GLN A 71 -15.29 30.84 13.43
C GLN A 71 -16.30 30.00 14.22
N ILE A 72 -15.82 29.10 15.09
CA ILE A 72 -16.68 28.32 15.99
C ILE A 72 -17.42 29.25 16.96
N ASN A 73 -16.77 30.31 17.45
CA ASN A 73 -17.42 31.31 18.32
C ASN A 73 -18.53 32.11 17.63
N LYS A 74 -18.46 32.27 16.30
CA LYS A 74 -19.46 33.04 15.53
C LYS A 74 -20.73 32.23 15.23
N ASN A 75 -20.68 30.91 15.33
CA ASN A 75 -21.79 30.01 14.96
C ASN A 75 -22.24 29.17 16.17
N PRO A 76 -23.44 29.42 16.74
CA PRO A 76 -23.89 28.75 17.96
C PRO A 76 -23.99 27.22 17.82
N LYS A 77 -24.36 26.72 16.63
CA LYS A 77 -24.45 25.28 16.33
C LYS A 77 -23.09 24.58 16.29
N MET A 78 -22.06 25.29 15.80
CA MET A 78 -20.69 24.78 15.77
C MET A 78 -20.08 24.78 17.17
N MET A 79 -20.37 25.81 17.97
CA MET A 79 -19.99 25.86 19.38
C MET A 79 -20.64 24.73 20.18
N GLU A 80 -21.93 24.46 19.96
CA GLU A 80 -22.63 23.35 20.61
C GLU A 80 -21.99 21.99 20.27
N GLY A 81 -21.69 21.76 18.98
CA GLY A 81 -20.95 20.57 18.54
C GLY A 81 -19.57 20.46 19.18
N PHE A 82 -18.83 21.56 19.25
CA PHE A 82 -17.52 21.62 19.89
C PHE A 82 -17.59 21.35 21.40
N LEU A 83 -18.55 21.95 22.10
CA LEU A 83 -18.78 21.73 23.53
C LEU A 83 -19.21 20.30 23.83
N LYS A 84 -20.00 19.67 22.94
CA LYS A 84 -20.37 18.27 23.03
C LYS A 84 -19.13 17.38 22.94
N MET A 85 -18.27 17.62 21.95
CA MET A 85 -17.02 16.89 21.73
C MET A 85 -16.06 17.03 22.92
N MET A 86 -15.84 18.25 23.42
CA MET A 86 -15.02 18.49 24.62
C MET A 86 -15.59 17.79 25.86
N LYS A 87 -16.91 17.81 26.06
CA LYS A 87 -17.54 17.13 27.21
C LYS A 87 -17.39 15.62 27.12
N GLU A 88 -17.50 15.06 25.92
CA GLU A 88 -17.29 13.64 25.67
C GLU A 88 -15.83 13.24 25.93
N ASP A 89 -14.86 14.00 25.43
CA ASP A 89 -13.43 13.79 25.70
C ASP A 89 -13.09 13.87 27.20
N ILE A 90 -13.60 14.89 27.91
CA ILE A 90 -13.40 15.05 29.36
C ILE A 90 -14.04 13.89 30.12
N ALA A 91 -15.24 13.45 29.71
CA ALA A 91 -15.91 12.32 30.33
C ALA A 91 -15.17 10.99 30.07
N ASP A 92 -14.59 10.82 28.88
CA ASP A 92 -13.83 9.63 28.51
C ASP A 92 -12.49 9.57 29.25
N ALA A 93 -11.78 10.70 29.35
CA ALA A 93 -10.58 10.83 30.19
C ALA A 93 -10.89 10.50 31.66
N LYS A 94 -12.01 11.01 32.19
CA LYS A 94 -12.43 10.73 33.57
C LYS A 94 -12.83 9.26 33.78
N ARG A 95 -13.43 8.59 32.78
CA ARG A 95 -13.77 7.16 32.84
C ARG A 95 -12.54 6.26 32.93
N ARG A 96 -11.49 6.60 32.16
CA ARG A 96 -10.24 5.83 32.15
C ARG A 96 -9.29 6.17 33.30
N GLY A 97 -9.48 7.33 33.94
CA GLY A 97 -8.58 7.81 34.99
C GLY A 97 -7.24 8.31 34.45
N GLU A 98 -7.19 8.62 33.15
CA GLU A 98 -6.00 9.08 32.44
C GLU A 98 -6.11 10.59 32.20
N THR A 99 -5.00 11.31 32.32
CA THR A 99 -4.91 12.71 31.89
C THR A 99 -4.91 12.80 30.35
N MET A 100 -5.33 13.96 29.82
CA MET A 100 -5.28 14.21 28.37
C MET A 100 -3.86 14.04 27.79
N GLU A 101 -2.84 14.37 28.59
CA GLU A 101 -1.44 14.27 28.21
C GLU A 101 -0.97 12.81 28.15
N GLU A 102 -1.35 11.98 29.13
CA GLU A 102 -1.09 10.53 29.09
C GLU A 102 -1.74 9.85 27.88
N ARG A 103 -2.98 10.25 27.53
CA ARG A 103 -3.68 9.75 26.34
C ARG A 103 -2.90 10.06 25.06
N MET A 104 -2.51 11.32 24.87
CA MET A 104 -1.71 11.72 23.70
C MET A 104 -0.36 11.00 23.65
N MET A 105 0.30 10.82 24.80
CA MET A 105 1.60 10.14 24.84
C MET A 105 1.48 8.66 24.47
N ARG A 106 0.41 7.99 24.92
CA ARG A 106 0.11 6.61 24.53
C ARG A 106 -0.21 6.51 23.05
N GLU A 107 -1.12 7.34 22.52
CA GLU A 107 -1.47 7.34 21.10
C GLU A 107 -0.25 7.63 20.21
N LYS A 108 0.57 8.62 20.56
CA LYS A 108 1.83 8.90 19.86
C LYS A 108 2.78 7.71 19.88
N ARG A 109 2.86 6.99 20.99
CA ARG A 109 3.69 5.80 21.11
C ARG A 109 3.15 4.67 20.24
N GLU A 110 1.84 4.43 20.26
CA GLU A 110 1.17 3.44 19.41
C GLU A 110 1.40 3.74 17.92
N TRP A 111 1.28 5.01 17.50
CA TRP A 111 1.58 5.43 16.13
C TRP A 111 3.05 5.24 15.76
N ALA A 112 3.98 5.62 16.65
CA ALA A 112 5.41 5.43 16.41
C ALA A 112 5.81 3.96 16.34
N GLU A 113 5.17 3.09 17.12
CA GLU A 113 5.37 1.64 17.07
C GLU A 113 4.84 1.06 15.75
N ALA A 114 3.64 1.47 15.31
CA ALA A 114 3.08 1.10 14.01
C ALA A 114 3.92 1.60 12.82
N ASP A 115 4.45 2.83 12.90
CA ASP A 115 5.37 3.39 11.91
C ASP A 115 6.66 2.58 11.82
N ALA A 116 7.23 2.22 12.97
CA ALA A 116 8.46 1.43 13.03
C ALA A 116 8.26 0.01 12.49
N GLU A 117 7.10 -0.60 12.72
CA GLU A 117 6.75 -1.91 12.18
C GLU A 117 6.54 -1.86 10.66
N SER A 118 5.70 -0.92 10.19
CA SER A 118 5.42 -0.74 8.76
C SER A 118 6.67 -0.36 7.96
N ALA A 119 7.61 0.40 8.53
CA ALA A 119 8.86 0.76 7.88
C ALA A 119 9.73 -0.45 7.50
N LYS A 120 9.67 -1.56 8.26
CA LYS A 120 10.39 -2.79 7.92
C LYS A 120 9.80 -3.49 6.72
N ILE A 121 8.48 -3.52 6.61
CA ILE A 121 7.77 -4.12 5.48
C ILE A 121 7.93 -3.25 4.23
N LYS A 122 7.97 -1.93 4.40
CA LYS A 122 8.26 -0.97 3.33
C LYS A 122 9.60 -1.24 2.65
N GLU A 123 10.66 -1.56 3.39
CA GLU A 123 11.96 -1.92 2.81
C GLU A 123 11.83 -3.12 1.86
N ASN A 124 11.09 -4.16 2.26
CA ASN A 124 10.83 -5.32 1.39
C ASN A 124 10.05 -4.93 0.13
N GLY A 125 9.04 -4.06 0.27
CA GLY A 125 8.27 -3.54 -0.87
C GLY A 125 9.13 -2.70 -1.82
N ASN A 126 10.02 -1.87 -1.29
CA ASN A 126 10.98 -1.10 -2.07
C ASN A 126 11.95 -2.01 -2.83
N ASP A 127 12.42 -3.08 -2.20
CA ASP A 127 13.33 -4.04 -2.83
C ASP A 127 12.65 -4.86 -3.93
N ALA A 128 11.41 -5.32 -3.71
CA ALA A 128 10.59 -5.96 -4.73
C ALA A 128 10.34 -4.99 -5.91
N PHE A 129 9.99 -3.74 -5.61
CA PHE A 129 9.78 -2.70 -6.62
C PHE A 129 11.02 -2.47 -7.49
N ARG A 130 12.21 -2.42 -6.89
CA ARG A 130 13.49 -2.25 -7.62
C ARG A 130 13.83 -3.47 -8.49
N LYS A 131 13.39 -4.67 -8.11
CA LYS A 131 13.58 -5.90 -8.89
C LYS A 131 12.59 -6.03 -10.06
N GLY A 132 11.52 -5.24 -10.06
CA GLY A 132 10.42 -5.36 -11.01
C GLY A 132 9.32 -6.32 -10.55
N ASP A 133 9.39 -6.84 -9.33
CA ASP A 133 8.39 -7.72 -8.73
C ASP A 133 7.23 -6.86 -8.19
N PHE A 134 6.43 -6.29 -9.10
CA PHE A 134 5.42 -5.29 -8.75
C PHE A 134 4.22 -5.84 -7.97
N GLU A 135 3.87 -7.11 -8.16
CA GLU A 135 2.81 -7.79 -7.40
C GLU A 135 3.20 -7.92 -5.91
N ASP A 136 4.42 -8.38 -5.63
CA ASP A 136 4.96 -8.45 -4.27
C ASP A 136 5.10 -7.07 -3.63
N ALA A 137 5.54 -6.06 -4.41
CA ALA A 137 5.59 -4.68 -3.94
C ALA A 137 4.20 -4.15 -3.57
N PHE A 138 3.17 -4.44 -4.37
CA PHE A 138 1.79 -4.03 -4.10
C PHE A 138 1.25 -4.66 -2.82
N VAL A 139 1.51 -5.96 -2.60
CA VAL A 139 1.12 -6.67 -1.37
C VAL A 139 1.83 -6.08 -0.16
N ALA A 140 3.15 -5.82 -0.25
CA ALA A 140 3.93 -5.25 0.83
C ALA A 140 3.42 -3.84 1.23
N TYR A 141 3.13 -2.96 0.27
CA TYR A 141 2.58 -1.64 0.57
C TYR A 141 1.14 -1.71 1.10
N SER A 142 0.34 -2.69 0.67
CA SER A 142 -1.00 -2.90 1.22
C SER A 142 -0.94 -3.29 2.70
N ALA A 143 -0.02 -4.17 3.08
CA ALA A 143 0.22 -4.52 4.48
C ALA A 143 0.71 -3.30 5.31
N CYS A 144 1.53 -2.42 4.73
CA CYS A 144 1.95 -1.20 5.40
C CYS A 144 0.76 -0.27 5.73
N ILE A 145 -0.24 -0.17 4.84
CA ILE A 145 -1.45 0.64 5.04
C ILE A 145 -2.31 0.08 6.19
N GLU A 146 -2.39 -1.25 6.31
CA GLU A 146 -3.15 -1.89 7.39
C GLU A 146 -2.52 -1.67 8.78
N ILE A 147 -1.18 -1.58 8.84
CA ILE A 147 -0.46 -1.34 10.09
C ILE A 147 -0.44 0.16 10.44
N SER A 148 -0.25 1.00 9.43
CA SER A 148 -0.05 2.44 9.59
C SER A 148 -0.87 3.22 8.58
N GLU A 149 -2.15 3.44 8.91
CA GLU A 149 -3.11 4.17 8.07
C GLU A 149 -2.79 5.67 7.94
N HIS A 150 -1.97 6.22 8.85
CA HIS A 150 -1.61 7.63 8.91
C HIS A 150 -0.42 8.01 8.03
N GLU A 151 0.31 7.05 7.45
CA GLU A 151 1.46 7.30 6.58
C GLU A 151 1.03 7.46 5.11
N PRO A 152 1.08 8.68 4.54
CA PRO A 152 0.57 8.95 3.19
C PRO A 152 1.43 8.35 2.06
N LEU A 153 2.67 7.94 2.32
CA LEU A 153 3.54 7.38 1.29
C LEU A 153 3.12 5.97 0.86
N TYR A 154 2.48 5.18 1.73
CA TYR A 154 2.13 3.79 1.39
C TYR A 154 1.06 3.67 0.30
N PRO A 155 -0.05 4.42 0.34
CA PRO A 155 -1.01 4.45 -0.77
C PRO A 155 -0.39 4.92 -2.09
N LEU A 156 0.53 5.90 -2.03
CA LEU A 156 1.21 6.42 -3.21
C LEU A 156 2.14 5.39 -3.83
N ASN A 157 2.96 4.72 -3.03
CA ASN A 157 3.86 3.66 -3.49
C ASN A 157 3.10 2.42 -4.00
N ARG A 158 1.99 2.06 -3.35
CA ARG A 158 1.07 1.02 -3.85
C ARG A 158 0.52 1.37 -5.23
N SER A 159 0.14 2.62 -5.43
CA SER A 159 -0.37 3.11 -6.71
C SER A 159 0.72 3.07 -7.79
N ALA A 160 1.95 3.45 -7.45
CA ALA A 160 3.10 3.34 -8.34
C ALA A 160 3.37 1.88 -8.75
N ALA A 161 3.25 0.92 -7.82
CA ALA A 161 3.42 -0.51 -8.12
C ALA A 161 2.35 -1.00 -9.10
N ALA A 162 1.07 -0.68 -8.85
CA ALA A 162 -0.04 -1.06 -9.74
C ALA A 162 0.09 -0.46 -11.14
N LEU A 163 0.52 0.80 -11.24
CA LEU A 163 0.77 1.42 -12.55
C LEU A 163 1.93 0.75 -13.28
N SER A 164 3.02 0.45 -12.57
CA SER A 164 4.21 -0.16 -13.15
C SER A 164 3.92 -1.57 -13.69
N ASP A 165 3.14 -2.36 -12.95
CA ASP A 165 2.66 -3.68 -13.37
C ASP A 165 1.79 -3.61 -14.63
N PHE A 166 0.86 -2.65 -14.67
CA PHE A 166 0.01 -2.42 -15.83
C PHE A 166 0.84 -2.11 -17.07
N TYR A 167 1.86 -1.24 -16.99
CA TYR A 167 2.70 -0.93 -18.15
C TYR A 167 3.53 -2.13 -18.63
N LEU A 168 3.97 -3.02 -17.74
CA LEU A 168 4.73 -4.21 -18.12
C LEU A 168 3.88 -5.22 -18.89
N THR A 169 2.59 -5.29 -18.60
CA THR A 169 1.65 -6.25 -19.20
C THR A 169 1.25 -5.87 -20.63
N PHE A 170 1.33 -4.59 -21.00
CA PHE A 170 0.86 -4.06 -22.29
C PHE A 170 2.00 -3.67 -23.27
N LEU A 171 3.24 -4.08 -23.01
CA LEU A 171 4.42 -3.92 -23.89
C LEU A 171 4.94 -5.28 -24.35
#